data_AF-A0A9W4LFL1-F1
#
_entry.id   AF-A0A9W4LFL1-F1
#
_cell.length_a   1.000
_cell.length_b   1.000
_cell.length_c   1.000
_cell.angle_alpha   90.00
_cell.angle_beta   90.00
_cell.angle_gamma   90.00
#
_symmetry.space_group_name_H-M   'P 1'
#
loop_
_entity.id
_entity.type
_entity.pdbx_description
1 polymer ?
#
loop_
_entity_poly.entity_id
_entity_poly.type
_entity_poly.pdbx_seq_one_letter_code
_entity_poly.pdbx_strand_id
1 'polypeptide(L)'
;MRLNFLSVQLALVLFMKGDLVLLHQRQKVARREAGQRRLCKARVLAQEIGGADVGVGEVGPAAARDADFLGDFFAVVQQQNLQTALPGLARAKQAGRPGAHDHDIKTVHGLQCRLAANDDSTRQEVLHYERDKPMNPILFAIPVFLLTIVLEAWWARRRGLAVYDIPDAVTSLHHGVLSQLTGAFTKVATLGIYIAVYDTYRLTEWSMGNAWLWVLALILYDLCYYWAHRMGHEVNILWASHVVHHSSEYYNLSTALRQTSTGALLGWAFYLPLAVLGIPWQMLVIVGLIDLLYQYWVHTELIGRLGVLDRILVTPSNHRVHHGQNDYCIDKNYGGILILWDRLFGTFEDERDGEKIVYGIRKPLKSYSPIWGNLHYYADLWRESVAAQGWRAKVGVWVAPPGGWTDEPIAHFEPATFQRYTRQTPAAMRWYVALQYALLVPLVVHFLGIVKDIPTADALVYAGVIAFTAVALGALLEGLPWGRWLEMLRLLAVGAVFALLPDWFGFQAPVALRAAVLVFAVASVVWLLRRRTALGQVAA
;
A
#
# COMPACT_ATOMS: atom_id res chain seq x y z
N MET A 1 -11.19 -17.54 35.21
CA MET A 1 -10.82 -16.46 34.28
C MET A 1 -11.37 -16.83 32.89
N ARG A 2 -12.49 -16.23 32.46
CA ARG A 2 -13.18 -16.58 31.20
C ARG A 2 -13.45 -15.29 30.41
N LEU A 3 -12.67 -15.03 29.36
CA LEU A 3 -12.89 -13.94 28.41
C LEU A 3 -12.04 -14.21 27.15
N ASN A 4 -12.51 -15.11 26.27
CA ASN A 4 -11.84 -15.43 25.00
C ASN A 4 -12.81 -15.97 23.94
N PHE A 5 -14.05 -15.43 23.89
CA PHE A 5 -15.10 -15.90 22.98
C PHE A 5 -15.92 -14.81 22.27
N LEU A 6 -15.64 -13.52 22.48
CA LEU A 6 -16.41 -12.42 21.87
C LEU A 6 -15.78 -11.80 20.60
N SER A 7 -14.45 -11.89 20.45
CA SER A 7 -13.72 -11.29 19.32
C SER A 7 -13.87 -12.06 18.00
N VAL A 8 -14.23 -13.35 18.04
CA VAL A 8 -14.37 -14.20 16.83
C VAL A 8 -15.80 -14.23 16.29
N GLN A 9 -16.82 -13.97 17.12
CA GLN A 9 -18.23 -14.07 16.68
C GLN A 9 -18.70 -12.86 15.86
N LEU A 10 -18.13 -11.67 16.03
CA LEU A 10 -18.57 -10.49 15.27
C LEU A 10 -18.31 -10.60 13.76
N ALA A 11 -17.25 -11.33 13.36
CA ALA A 11 -16.95 -11.62 11.96
C ALA A 11 -17.85 -12.71 11.34
N LEU A 12 -18.52 -13.53 12.16
CA LEU A 12 -19.37 -14.64 11.73
C LEU A 12 -20.87 -14.27 11.63
N VAL A 13 -21.30 -13.21 12.30
CA VAL A 13 -22.71 -12.74 12.25
C VAL A 13 -23.08 -12.11 10.89
N LEU A 14 -22.09 -11.69 10.08
CA LEU A 14 -22.32 -11.21 8.70
C LEU A 14 -22.49 -12.33 7.66
N PHE A 15 -22.34 -13.61 8.03
CA PHE A 15 -22.57 -14.76 7.14
C PHE A 15 -23.36 -15.89 7.83
N MET A 16 -24.60 -15.60 8.23
CA MET A 16 -25.55 -16.68 8.53
C MET A 16 -26.04 -17.36 7.24
N LYS A 17 -26.15 -18.69 7.28
CA LYS A 17 -26.68 -19.53 6.21
C LYS A 17 -28.10 -19.09 5.82
N GLY A 18 -28.31 -18.79 4.54
CA GLY A 18 -29.64 -18.82 3.96
C GLY A 18 -30.06 -20.27 3.70
N ASP A 19 -31.21 -20.68 4.24
CA ASP A 19 -31.73 -22.03 4.02
C ASP A 19 -32.15 -22.25 2.57
N LEU A 20 -31.83 -23.46 2.07
CA LEU A 20 -32.17 -23.92 0.72
C LEU A 20 -33.67 -24.18 0.59
N VAL A 21 -34.41 -23.21 0.03
CA VAL A 21 -35.75 -23.48 -0.52
C VAL A 21 -35.60 -23.96 -1.97
N LEU A 22 -35.59 -25.29 -2.13
CA LEU A 22 -35.72 -25.94 -3.43
C LEU A 22 -37.14 -25.73 -3.98
N LEU A 23 -37.26 -25.18 -5.19
CA LEU A 23 -38.50 -25.15 -5.96
C LEU A 23 -38.32 -25.91 -7.28
N HIS A 24 -38.95 -27.08 -7.38
CA HIS A 24 -39.02 -27.86 -8.61
C HIS A 24 -40.45 -28.34 -8.88
N GLN A 25 -40.84 -28.28 -10.16
CA GLN A 25 -41.99 -28.95 -10.83
C GLN A 25 -43.40 -28.30 -10.83
N ARG A 26 -43.70 -27.73 -12.01
CA ARG A 26 -44.78 -28.10 -12.95
C ARG A 26 -46.24 -27.65 -12.79
N GLN A 27 -46.67 -26.97 -13.88
CA GLN A 27 -47.90 -27.17 -14.68
C GLN A 27 -49.30 -27.00 -14.05
N LYS A 28 -50.00 -25.94 -14.51
CA LYS A 28 -51.28 -26.02 -15.27
C LYS A 28 -51.55 -24.66 -15.96
N VAL A 29 -51.51 -24.61 -17.30
CA VAL A 29 -52.67 -24.65 -18.23
C VAL A 29 -53.49 -23.34 -18.31
N ALA A 30 -53.17 -22.56 -19.36
CA ALA A 30 -54.02 -21.78 -20.27
C ALA A 30 -55.37 -21.15 -19.83
N ARG A 31 -55.48 -19.82 -20.06
CA ARG A 31 -56.40 -19.10 -21.00
C ARG A 31 -55.89 -17.64 -21.13
N ARG A 32 -55.75 -17.06 -22.33
CA ARG A 32 -56.75 -16.22 -23.06
C ARG A 32 -57.35 -15.13 -22.15
N GLU A 33 -57.36 -13.83 -22.47
CA GLU A 33 -57.39 -13.14 -23.79
C GLU A 33 -56.54 -11.84 -23.86
N ALA A 34 -56.52 -11.21 -25.04
CA ALA A 34 -55.85 -9.93 -25.31
C ALA A 34 -56.81 -8.72 -25.24
N GLY A 35 -56.30 -7.57 -24.80
CA GLY A 35 -57.04 -6.29 -24.80
C GLY A 35 -56.14 -5.11 -25.19
N GLN A 36 -56.43 -4.47 -26.32
CA GLN A 36 -55.69 -3.29 -26.82
C GLN A 36 -56.17 -1.98 -26.18
N ARG A 37 -55.27 -0.98 -26.09
CA ARG A 37 -55.41 0.47 -26.50
C ARG A 37 -54.35 1.31 -25.77
N ARG A 38 -53.32 1.82 -26.46
CA ARG A 38 -53.22 3.16 -27.10
C ARG A 38 -53.30 4.37 -26.14
N LEU A 39 -52.12 4.94 -25.88
CA LEU A 39 -51.75 6.38 -25.94
C LEU A 39 -52.81 7.46 -25.66
N CYS A 40 -52.47 8.39 -24.75
CA CYS A 40 -52.50 9.81 -25.09
C CYS A 40 -51.49 10.66 -24.29
N LYS A 41 -50.96 11.73 -24.91
CA LYS A 41 -50.19 12.80 -24.27
C LYS A 41 -51.15 13.93 -23.88
N ALA A 42 -50.83 14.66 -22.81
CA ALA A 42 -51.29 16.04 -22.64
C ALA A 42 -50.15 16.90 -22.06
N ARG A 43 -49.95 18.08 -22.66
CA ARG A 43 -49.22 19.24 -22.11
C ARG A 43 -50.27 20.27 -21.68
N VAL A 44 -49.90 21.23 -20.81
CA VAL A 44 -49.94 22.70 -21.05
C VAL A 44 -50.02 23.52 -19.74
N LEU A 45 -49.03 24.40 -19.57
CA LEU A 45 -48.97 25.75 -18.95
C LEU A 45 -49.77 26.13 -17.68
N ALA A 46 -49.02 26.41 -16.62
CA ALA A 46 -48.70 27.75 -16.04
C ALA A 46 -49.79 28.81 -15.77
N GLN A 47 -49.71 29.42 -14.57
CA GLN A 47 -49.92 30.85 -14.36
C GLN A 47 -49.15 31.37 -13.11
N GLU A 48 -48.59 32.58 -13.20
CA GLU A 48 -48.03 33.40 -12.10
C GLU A 48 -49.20 34.04 -11.29
N ILE A 49 -49.08 34.82 -10.20
CA ILE A 49 -48.21 35.96 -9.83
C ILE A 49 -48.25 36.15 -8.30
N GLY A 50 -47.20 36.72 -7.68
CA GLY A 50 -47.32 37.31 -6.33
C GLY A 50 -46.01 37.46 -5.55
N GLY A 51 -45.13 38.38 -5.95
CA GLY A 51 -43.84 38.59 -5.28
C GLY A 51 -43.89 39.58 -4.10
N ALA A 52 -42.87 39.50 -3.25
CA ALA A 52 -42.38 40.60 -2.44
C ALA A 52 -40.84 40.58 -2.48
N ASP A 53 -40.25 41.75 -2.71
CA ASP A 53 -38.83 41.99 -3.01
C ASP A 53 -37.99 42.14 -1.73
N VAL A 54 -36.67 41.95 -1.83
CA VAL A 54 -35.57 42.67 -1.13
C VAL A 54 -34.25 41.93 -1.35
N GLY A 55 -33.24 42.64 -1.87
CA GLY A 55 -31.85 42.52 -1.40
C GLY A 55 -30.84 41.77 -2.27
N VAL A 56 -30.45 42.34 -3.42
CA VAL A 56 -29.25 41.92 -4.16
C VAL A 56 -27.99 42.33 -3.37
N GLY A 57 -27.03 41.41 -3.26
CA GLY A 57 -25.67 41.68 -2.82
C GLY A 57 -24.69 40.72 -3.50
N GLU A 58 -23.95 41.22 -4.51
CA GLU A 58 -22.80 40.49 -5.06
C GLU A 58 -21.72 40.31 -3.97
N VAL A 59 -21.17 39.10 -3.88
CA VAL A 59 -19.93 38.84 -3.14
C VAL A 59 -18.92 38.29 -4.12
N GLY A 60 -17.91 39.11 -4.44
CA GLY A 60 -16.80 38.74 -5.33
C GLY A 60 -15.87 37.69 -4.70
N PRO A 61 -14.89 37.19 -5.48
CA PRO A 61 -13.99 36.13 -5.01
C PRO A 61 -13.07 36.63 -3.89
N ALA A 62 -13.01 35.89 -2.79
CA ALA A 62 -12.04 36.13 -1.74
C ALA A 62 -10.65 35.65 -2.18
N ALA A 63 -9.66 36.53 -2.08
CA ALA A 63 -8.25 36.23 -2.32
C ALA A 63 -7.42 36.48 -1.05
N ALA A 64 -6.23 35.87 -1.03
CA ALA A 64 -5.16 36.04 -0.04
C ALA A 64 -5.38 35.45 1.38
N ARG A 65 -4.61 34.39 1.64
CA ARG A 65 -3.71 34.18 2.80
C ARG A 65 -3.91 35.12 4.01
N ASP A 66 -4.20 34.53 5.18
CA ASP A 66 -3.27 34.51 6.33
C ASP A 66 -3.84 33.70 7.51
N ALA A 67 -3.06 32.72 7.99
CA ALA A 67 -3.30 31.99 9.24
C ALA A 67 -2.00 31.34 9.76
N ASP A 68 -0.92 32.12 9.81
CA ASP A 68 0.32 31.70 10.48
C ASP A 68 0.07 31.57 11.99
N PHE A 69 0.02 30.34 12.50
CA PHE A 69 -0.02 30.05 13.94
C PHE A 69 1.12 29.15 14.42
N LEU A 70 2.20 29.06 13.63
CA LEU A 70 3.45 28.37 13.98
C LEU A 70 4.73 29.17 13.63
N GLY A 71 4.60 30.41 13.13
CA GLY A 71 5.72 31.22 12.63
C GLY A 71 6.78 31.62 13.69
N ASP A 72 6.40 31.72 14.96
CA ASP A 72 7.26 32.29 16.01
C ASP A 72 8.21 31.28 16.70
N PHE A 73 8.24 30.01 16.32
CA PHE A 73 9.06 29.01 17.03
C PHE A 73 10.54 28.97 16.62
N PHE A 74 10.96 29.72 15.61
CA PHE A 74 12.36 29.73 15.11
C PHE A 74 12.90 31.12 14.75
N ALA A 75 12.91 32.04 15.71
CA ALA A 75 13.72 33.26 15.64
C ALA A 75 14.51 33.52 16.94
N VAL A 76 15.69 34.13 16.78
CA VAL A 76 16.59 34.64 17.84
C VAL A 76 17.30 33.59 18.72
N VAL A 77 18.46 33.12 18.25
CA VAL A 77 19.65 33.04 19.10
C VAL A 77 20.78 33.82 18.43
N GLN A 78 21.22 34.89 19.09
CA GLN A 78 22.25 35.79 18.59
C GLN A 78 23.64 35.22 18.85
N GLN A 79 24.53 35.36 17.88
CA GLN A 79 25.87 34.77 17.91
C GLN A 79 26.84 35.61 18.76
N GLN A 80 27.40 35.03 19.82
CA GLN A 80 28.62 35.55 20.46
C GLN A 80 29.66 34.44 20.57
N ASN A 81 30.82 34.67 19.93
CA ASN A 81 32.00 33.83 20.05
C ASN A 81 32.70 34.11 21.40
N LEU A 82 33.26 33.07 22.02
CA LEU A 82 34.51 33.20 22.78
C LEU A 82 35.23 31.84 22.83
N GLN A 83 36.51 31.84 22.45
CA GLN A 83 37.41 30.69 22.52
C GLN A 83 38.12 30.64 23.88
N THR A 84 38.45 29.42 24.33
CA THR A 84 39.66 28.96 25.09
C THR A 84 39.30 27.67 25.82
N ALA A 85 40.16 26.71 26.16
CA ALA A 85 41.50 26.25 25.76
C ALA A 85 41.81 25.02 26.68
N LEU A 86 42.57 24.03 26.22
CA LEU A 86 43.01 22.86 27.02
C LEU A 86 44.12 23.22 28.03
N PRO A 87 44.19 22.57 29.21
CA PRO A 87 45.02 21.36 29.41
C PRO A 87 44.36 20.31 30.36
N GLY A 88 44.88 19.11 30.68
CA GLY A 88 46.08 18.38 30.22
C GLY A 88 46.77 17.58 31.36
N LEU A 89 46.81 16.23 31.27
CA LEU A 89 47.67 15.27 32.05
C LEU A 89 47.39 15.11 33.57
N ALA A 90 47.66 13.99 34.29
CA ALA A 90 48.07 12.61 33.93
C ALA A 90 47.96 11.58 35.10
N ARG A 91 47.86 10.26 34.76
CA ARG A 91 48.42 9.05 35.46
C ARG A 91 47.87 8.67 36.88
N ALA A 92 47.92 7.41 37.37
CA ALA A 92 48.52 6.14 36.90
C ALA A 92 47.98 4.87 37.62
N LYS A 93 48.03 3.69 36.95
CA LYS A 93 48.37 2.30 37.45
C LYS A 93 47.50 1.67 38.59
N GLN A 94 47.44 0.35 38.88
CA GLN A 94 47.81 -0.99 38.32
C GLN A 94 47.09 -2.05 39.24
N ALA A 95 46.97 -3.36 39.00
CA ALA A 95 46.83 -4.24 37.81
C ALA A 95 46.63 -5.71 38.30
N GLY A 96 46.02 -6.61 37.52
CA GLY A 96 45.86 -8.02 37.93
C GLY A 96 45.31 -8.97 36.84
N ARG A 97 46.04 -10.05 36.54
CA ARG A 97 45.81 -11.18 35.61
C ARG A 97 46.51 -12.41 36.23
N PRO A 98 46.45 -13.65 35.69
CA PRO A 98 45.57 -14.24 34.65
C PRO A 98 44.98 -15.63 35.08
N GLY A 99 44.33 -16.34 34.15
CA GLY A 99 44.09 -17.80 34.27
C GLY A 99 43.34 -18.35 33.05
N ALA A 100 43.87 -19.38 32.39
CA ALA A 100 43.27 -20.03 31.22
C ALA A 100 43.61 -21.53 31.23
N HIS A 101 42.70 -22.37 30.72
CA HIS A 101 43.01 -23.71 30.18
C HIS A 101 41.84 -24.25 29.33
N ASP A 102 42.16 -24.71 28.11
CA ASP A 102 41.32 -25.61 27.31
C ASP A 102 41.27 -27.02 27.91
N HIS A 103 40.27 -27.83 27.51
CA HIS A 103 40.46 -29.23 27.10
C HIS A 103 39.24 -29.77 26.31
N ASP A 104 39.51 -30.31 25.12
CA ASP A 104 38.59 -31.07 24.26
C ASP A 104 38.66 -32.57 24.61
N ILE A 105 37.52 -33.27 24.80
CA ILE A 105 37.33 -34.70 24.41
C ILE A 105 35.86 -34.93 23.99
N LYS A 106 35.65 -35.74 22.94
CA LYS A 106 34.38 -35.99 22.26
C LYS A 106 33.54 -37.13 22.85
N THR A 107 32.22 -37.07 22.59
CA THR A 107 31.25 -38.19 22.42
C THR A 107 31.09 -39.24 23.53
N VAL A 108 29.87 -39.37 24.07
CA VAL A 108 28.85 -40.41 23.73
C VAL A 108 27.65 -40.23 24.69
N HIS A 109 26.49 -39.77 24.18
CA HIS A 109 25.14 -40.22 24.65
C HIS A 109 23.98 -39.74 23.75
N GLY A 110 24.10 -40.01 22.45
CA GLY A 110 23.01 -39.82 21.49
C GLY A 110 22.02 -41.00 21.45
N LEU A 111 21.50 -41.50 22.59
CA LEU A 111 20.51 -42.60 22.58
C LEU A 111 19.59 -42.75 23.82
N GLN A 112 19.21 -41.68 24.54
CA GLN A 112 18.27 -41.82 25.68
C GLN A 112 17.07 -40.85 25.73
N CYS A 113 17.08 -39.72 25.01
CA CYS A 113 15.93 -38.80 24.97
C CYS A 113 14.90 -39.10 23.85
N ARG A 114 14.68 -40.38 23.51
CA ARG A 114 13.70 -40.78 22.47
C ARG A 114 12.61 -41.77 22.93
N LEU A 115 12.48 -41.98 24.25
CA LEU A 115 11.48 -42.88 24.86
C LEU A 115 10.69 -42.23 26.03
N ALA A 116 10.65 -40.90 26.10
CA ALA A 116 9.89 -40.16 27.12
C ALA A 116 8.92 -39.11 26.52
N ALA A 117 8.61 -39.19 25.22
CA ALA A 117 7.67 -38.30 24.54
C ALA A 117 6.28 -38.96 24.46
N ASN A 118 5.60 -39.06 25.60
CA ASN A 118 4.19 -39.49 25.66
C ASN A 118 3.44 -38.77 26.80
N ASP A 119 3.82 -37.52 27.06
CA ASP A 119 3.08 -36.63 27.95
C ASP A 119 2.11 -35.77 27.13
N ASP A 120 0.83 -35.86 27.49
CA ASP A 120 -0.26 -35.12 26.86
C ASP A 120 -0.16 -33.61 27.18
N SER A 121 0.54 -33.23 28.26
CA SER A 121 0.79 -31.83 28.63
C SER A 121 1.61 -31.10 27.55
N THR A 122 2.74 -31.66 27.13
CA THR A 122 3.62 -31.06 26.13
C THR A 122 2.95 -31.03 24.76
N ARG A 123 2.09 -32.01 24.46
CA ARG A 123 1.29 -32.02 23.24
C ARG A 123 0.22 -30.93 23.27
N GLN A 124 -0.44 -30.70 24.41
CA GLN A 124 -1.41 -29.62 24.58
C GLN A 124 -0.75 -28.23 24.58
N GLU A 125 0.44 -28.07 25.14
CA GLU A 125 1.22 -26.82 25.08
C GLU A 125 1.68 -26.50 23.66
N VAL A 126 2.23 -27.47 22.92
CA VAL A 126 2.61 -27.29 21.51
C VAL A 126 1.37 -26.99 20.64
N LEU A 127 0.24 -27.66 20.89
CA LEU A 127 -1.01 -27.38 20.19
C LEU A 127 -1.67 -26.04 20.60
N HIS A 128 -1.42 -25.51 21.80
CA HIS A 128 -1.79 -24.13 22.15
C HIS A 128 -0.86 -23.14 21.45
N TYR A 129 0.45 -23.37 21.49
CA TYR A 129 1.45 -22.50 20.88
C TYR A 129 1.29 -22.36 19.36
N GLU A 130 1.04 -23.47 18.66
CA GLU A 130 0.70 -23.49 17.22
C GLU A 130 -0.63 -22.76 16.93
N ARG A 131 -1.59 -22.80 17.85
CA ARG A 131 -2.93 -22.21 17.71
C ARG A 131 -2.97 -20.72 18.04
N ASP A 132 -2.11 -20.27 18.95
CA ASP A 132 -2.03 -18.90 19.45
C ASP A 132 -0.98 -18.04 18.72
N LYS A 133 -0.28 -18.59 17.71
CA LYS A 133 0.54 -17.79 16.79
C LYS A 133 -0.32 -16.68 16.17
N PRO A 134 -0.03 -15.38 16.40
CA PRO A 134 -0.83 -14.29 15.86
C PRO A 134 -0.64 -14.21 14.33
N MET A 135 -1.59 -14.80 13.60
CA MET A 135 -1.59 -14.85 12.14
C MET A 135 -1.61 -13.43 11.57
N ASN A 136 -0.75 -13.17 10.59
CA ASN A 136 -0.73 -11.89 9.86
C ASN A 136 -2.03 -11.73 9.06
N PRO A 137 -2.95 -10.80 9.43
CA PRO A 137 -4.29 -10.76 8.83
C PRO A 137 -4.28 -10.47 7.33
N ILE A 138 -3.23 -9.83 6.84
CA ILE A 138 -3.04 -9.50 5.42
C ILE A 138 -2.96 -10.77 4.55
N LEU A 139 -2.53 -11.91 5.11
CA LEU A 139 -2.50 -13.19 4.39
C LEU A 139 -3.89 -13.63 3.91
N PHE A 140 -4.95 -13.30 4.67
CA PHE A 140 -6.33 -13.56 4.29
C PHE A 140 -6.89 -12.52 3.31
N ALA A 141 -6.37 -11.28 3.35
CA ALA A 141 -6.77 -10.22 2.43
C ALA A 141 -6.21 -10.42 1.00
N ILE A 142 -4.99 -10.95 0.85
CA ILE A 142 -4.34 -11.13 -0.47
C ILE A 142 -5.20 -11.93 -1.47
N PRO A 143 -5.76 -13.12 -1.14
CA PRO A 143 -6.65 -13.84 -2.06
C PRO A 143 -7.92 -13.06 -2.42
N VAL A 144 -8.49 -12.31 -1.47
CA VAL A 144 -9.70 -11.50 -1.69
C VAL A 144 -9.38 -10.37 -2.66
N PHE A 145 -8.30 -9.63 -2.43
CA PHE A 145 -7.86 -8.53 -3.30
C PHE A 145 -7.56 -8.99 -4.74
N LEU A 146 -6.89 -10.13 -4.90
CA LEU A 146 -6.58 -10.67 -6.22
C LEU A 146 -7.85 -11.16 -6.94
N LEU A 147 -8.79 -11.76 -6.22
CA LEU A 147 -10.09 -12.14 -6.77
C LEU A 147 -10.91 -10.91 -7.20
N THR A 148 -11.00 -9.88 -6.37
CA THR A 148 -11.77 -8.67 -6.69
C THR A 148 -11.15 -7.87 -7.84
N ILE A 149 -9.81 -7.80 -7.94
CA ILE A 149 -9.11 -7.25 -9.12
C ILE A 149 -9.48 -8.00 -10.41
N VAL A 150 -9.50 -9.34 -10.37
CA VAL A 150 -9.86 -10.15 -11.55
C VAL A 150 -11.33 -9.97 -11.92
N LEU A 151 -12.23 -9.89 -10.93
CA LEU A 151 -13.66 -9.64 -11.15
C LEU A 151 -13.91 -8.23 -11.71
N GLU A 152 -13.23 -7.21 -11.20
CA GLU A 152 -13.32 -5.84 -11.70
C GLU A 152 -12.80 -5.75 -13.15
N ALA A 153 -11.63 -6.30 -13.43
CA ALA A 153 -11.05 -6.34 -14.78
C ALA A 153 -11.96 -7.08 -15.78
N TRP A 154 -12.58 -8.19 -15.35
CA TRP A 154 -13.57 -8.90 -16.16
C TRP A 154 -14.82 -8.07 -16.42
N TRP A 155 -15.36 -7.39 -15.39
CA TRP A 155 -16.56 -6.57 -15.50
C TRP A 155 -16.34 -5.32 -16.36
N ALA A 156 -15.23 -4.62 -16.17
CA ALA A 156 -14.81 -3.50 -17.02
C ALA A 156 -14.69 -3.92 -18.49
N ARG A 157 -14.04 -5.06 -18.75
CA ARG A 157 -13.95 -5.64 -20.11
C ARG A 157 -15.32 -5.98 -20.70
N ARG A 158 -16.25 -6.52 -19.89
CA ARG A 158 -17.65 -6.78 -20.30
C ARG A 158 -18.43 -5.50 -20.60
N ARG A 159 -18.09 -4.39 -19.97
CA ARG A 159 -18.65 -3.04 -20.19
C ARG A 159 -17.96 -2.24 -21.31
N GLY A 160 -16.85 -2.75 -21.87
CA GLY A 160 -16.04 -2.03 -22.86
C GLY A 160 -15.17 -0.91 -22.29
N LEU A 161 -14.93 -0.90 -20.97
CA LEU A 161 -14.18 0.15 -20.28
C LEU A 161 -12.69 -0.19 -20.18
N ALA A 162 -11.83 0.77 -20.54
CA ALA A 162 -10.38 0.63 -20.58
C ALA A 162 -9.69 1.11 -19.28
N VAL A 163 -10.12 0.55 -18.15
CA VAL A 163 -9.63 0.89 -16.79
C VAL A 163 -8.45 0.03 -16.33
N TYR A 164 -8.09 -1.02 -17.07
CA TYR A 164 -7.00 -1.94 -16.77
C TYR A 164 -6.01 -2.08 -17.93
N ASP A 165 -4.72 -2.05 -17.59
CA ASP A 165 -3.60 -2.43 -18.45
C ASP A 165 -2.69 -3.42 -17.70
N ILE A 166 -2.31 -4.54 -18.34
CA ILE A 166 -1.55 -5.61 -17.67
C ILE A 166 -0.21 -5.11 -17.09
N PRO A 167 0.69 -4.48 -17.89
CA PRO A 167 1.86 -3.76 -17.39
C PRO A 167 1.59 -2.88 -16.17
N ASP A 168 0.61 -1.95 -16.23
CA ASP A 168 0.38 -1.00 -15.14
C ASP A 168 -0.13 -1.69 -13.87
N ALA A 169 -1.06 -2.63 -14.01
CA ALA A 169 -1.58 -3.42 -12.88
C ALA A 169 -0.50 -4.31 -12.25
N VAL A 170 0.35 -4.95 -13.05
CA VAL A 170 1.49 -5.73 -12.55
C VAL A 170 2.53 -4.85 -11.87
N THR A 171 2.80 -3.64 -12.39
CA THR A 171 3.68 -2.66 -11.71
C THR A 171 3.07 -2.22 -10.37
N SER A 172 1.76 -1.95 -10.29
CA SER A 172 1.09 -1.67 -9.02
C SER A 172 1.26 -2.82 -8.02
N LEU A 173 1.04 -4.06 -8.47
CA LEU A 173 1.23 -5.25 -7.64
C LEU A 173 2.70 -5.49 -7.25
N HIS A 174 3.69 -5.16 -8.10
CA HIS A 174 5.10 -5.18 -7.72
C HIS A 174 5.39 -4.20 -6.57
N HIS A 175 4.90 -2.96 -6.66
CA HIS A 175 5.06 -1.97 -5.60
C HIS A 175 4.48 -2.46 -4.26
N GLY A 176 3.27 -3.03 -4.26
CA GLY A 176 2.67 -3.65 -3.08
C GLY A 176 3.50 -4.79 -2.49
N VAL A 177 4.07 -5.65 -3.33
CA VAL A 177 4.99 -6.71 -2.86
C VAL A 177 6.25 -6.13 -2.23
N LEU A 178 6.93 -5.19 -2.90
CA LEU A 178 8.15 -4.56 -2.36
C LEU A 178 7.85 -3.78 -1.06
N SER A 179 6.69 -3.13 -0.95
CA SER A 179 6.22 -2.48 0.27
C SER A 179 6.07 -3.49 1.41
N GLN A 180 5.44 -4.63 1.16
CA GLN A 180 5.24 -5.69 2.15
C GLN A 180 6.55 -6.39 2.55
N LEU A 181 7.51 -6.55 1.62
CA LEU A 181 8.87 -7.02 1.95
C LEU A 181 9.55 -6.06 2.92
N THR A 182 9.65 -4.75 2.59
CA THR A 182 10.28 -3.76 3.48
C THR A 182 9.53 -3.65 4.81
N GLY A 183 8.20 -3.71 4.79
CA GLY A 183 7.35 -3.71 5.97
C GLY A 183 7.62 -4.87 6.92
N ALA A 184 7.98 -6.06 6.42
CA ALA A 184 8.33 -7.21 7.25
C ALA A 184 9.54 -6.95 8.15
N PHE A 185 10.52 -6.16 7.69
CA PHE A 185 11.73 -5.82 8.45
C PHE A 185 11.60 -4.51 9.26
N THR A 186 10.80 -3.54 8.79
CA THR A 186 10.69 -2.21 9.42
C THR A 186 9.58 -2.07 10.47
N LYS A 187 8.55 -2.94 10.44
CA LYS A 187 7.44 -2.90 11.42
C LYS A 187 7.89 -3.12 12.87
N VAL A 188 8.97 -3.90 13.10
CA VAL A 188 9.52 -4.12 14.45
C VAL A 188 10.08 -2.81 15.04
N ALA A 189 10.86 -2.06 14.25
CA ALA A 189 11.42 -0.79 14.68
C ALA A 189 10.33 0.28 14.91
N THR A 190 9.43 0.47 13.95
CA THR A 190 8.38 1.50 14.03
C THR A 190 7.38 1.23 15.17
N LEU A 191 6.96 -0.03 15.37
CA LEU A 191 6.11 -0.42 16.50
C LEU A 191 6.88 -0.34 17.83
N GLY A 192 8.16 -0.70 17.85
CA GLY A 192 9.02 -0.56 19.03
C GLY A 192 9.16 0.88 19.51
N ILE A 193 9.28 1.84 18.58
CA ILE A 193 9.29 3.28 18.93
C ILE A 193 7.95 3.71 19.52
N TYR A 194 6.83 3.29 18.93
CA TYR A 194 5.49 3.58 19.49
C TYR A 194 5.34 3.03 20.91
N ILE A 195 5.76 1.80 21.16
CA ILE A 195 5.73 1.16 22.50
C ILE A 195 6.62 1.92 23.48
N ALA A 196 7.85 2.28 23.09
CA ALA A 196 8.75 3.06 23.96
C ALA A 196 8.17 4.43 24.33
N VAL A 197 7.48 5.11 23.40
CA VAL A 197 6.80 6.39 23.66
C VAL A 197 5.58 6.18 24.57
N TYR A 198 4.79 5.12 24.34
CA TYR A 198 3.65 4.75 25.19
C TYR A 198 4.08 4.43 26.64
N ASP A 199 5.13 3.64 26.81
CA ASP A 199 5.59 3.20 28.12
C ASP A 199 6.17 4.37 28.94
N THR A 200 6.81 5.34 28.25
CA THR A 200 7.51 6.48 28.89
C THR A 200 6.63 7.72 29.06
N TYR A 201 5.74 8.03 28.10
CA TYR A 201 5.08 9.33 27.97
C TYR A 201 3.55 9.28 27.92
N ARG A 202 2.89 8.11 28.07
CA ARG A 202 1.41 8.08 28.09
C ARG A 202 0.86 8.90 29.26
N LEU A 203 -0.13 9.73 28.95
CA LEU A 203 -0.85 10.57 29.94
C LEU A 203 -1.85 9.76 30.77
N THR A 204 -2.27 8.61 30.28
CA THR A 204 -3.23 7.72 30.95
C THR A 204 -3.08 6.30 30.43
N GLU A 205 -3.76 5.35 31.07
CA GLU A 205 -3.79 3.95 30.68
C GLU A 205 -5.24 3.50 30.49
N TRP A 206 -5.57 3.04 29.29
CA TRP A 206 -6.93 2.70 28.93
C TRP A 206 -7.18 1.18 28.86
N SER A 207 -8.35 0.74 29.31
CA SER A 207 -8.76 -0.66 29.18
C SER A 207 -9.24 -1.00 27.77
N MET A 208 -8.65 -2.05 27.17
CA MET A 208 -9.12 -2.62 25.89
C MET A 208 -10.52 -3.21 25.93
N GLY A 209 -11.11 -3.40 27.12
CA GLY A 209 -12.50 -3.83 27.28
C GLY A 209 -13.52 -2.72 27.01
N ASN A 210 -13.12 -1.45 26.89
CA ASN A 210 -14.03 -0.34 26.61
C ASN A 210 -14.33 -0.25 25.10
N ALA A 211 -15.54 -0.61 24.69
CA ALA A 211 -15.96 -0.55 23.28
C ALA A 211 -15.92 0.87 22.68
N TRP A 212 -16.21 1.92 23.46
CA TRP A 212 -16.18 3.30 22.98
C TRP A 212 -14.76 3.79 22.67
N LEU A 213 -13.77 3.25 23.36
CA LEU A 213 -12.37 3.55 23.11
C LEU A 213 -11.91 3.02 21.75
N TRP A 214 -12.43 1.89 21.27
CA TRP A 214 -12.13 1.39 19.92
C TRP A 214 -12.66 2.34 18.84
N VAL A 215 -13.85 2.90 19.03
CA VAL A 215 -14.43 3.92 18.13
C VAL A 215 -13.60 5.20 18.17
N LEU A 216 -13.23 5.69 19.36
CA LEU A 216 -12.37 6.86 19.52
C LEU A 216 -10.98 6.63 18.90
N ALA A 217 -10.37 5.47 19.11
CA ALA A 217 -9.07 5.12 18.55
C ALA A 217 -9.11 5.07 17.02
N LEU A 218 -10.20 4.58 16.41
CA LEU A 218 -10.37 4.59 14.95
C LEU A 218 -10.51 6.03 14.41
N ILE A 219 -11.32 6.88 15.06
CA ILE A 219 -11.49 8.29 14.66
C ILE A 219 -10.17 9.06 14.79
N LEU A 220 -9.43 8.87 15.89
CA LEU A 220 -8.13 9.50 16.09
C LEU A 220 -7.06 8.94 15.14
N TYR A 221 -7.13 7.65 14.78
CA TYR A 221 -6.25 7.06 13.77
C TYR A 221 -6.49 7.67 12.39
N ASP A 222 -7.75 7.81 11.96
CA ASP A 222 -8.13 8.43 10.69
C ASP A 222 -7.73 9.93 10.64
N LEU A 223 -7.77 10.65 11.78
CA LEU A 223 -7.19 12.00 11.89
C LEU A 223 -5.66 12.01 11.77
N CYS A 224 -4.96 11.06 12.40
CA CYS A 224 -3.51 10.88 12.23
C CYS A 224 -3.16 10.52 10.78
N TYR A 225 -3.97 9.67 10.13
CA TYR A 225 -3.84 9.32 8.73
C TYR A 225 -4.03 10.54 7.84
N TYR A 226 -5.08 11.34 8.03
CA TYR A 226 -5.33 12.57 7.28
C TYR A 226 -4.09 13.51 7.29
N TRP A 227 -3.47 13.74 8.46
CA TRP A 227 -2.28 14.58 8.55
C TRP A 227 -1.04 13.93 7.93
N ALA A 228 -0.83 12.64 8.12
CA ALA A 228 0.25 11.89 7.47
C ALA A 228 0.11 11.93 5.93
N HIS A 229 -1.12 11.83 5.44
CA HIS A 229 -1.44 11.81 4.03
C HIS A 229 -1.34 13.20 3.39
N ARG A 230 -1.92 14.24 4.02
CA ARG A 230 -1.77 15.64 3.62
C ARG A 230 -0.31 16.06 3.54
N MET A 231 0.48 15.80 4.58
CA MET A 231 1.92 16.08 4.54
C MET A 231 2.66 15.18 3.53
N GLY A 232 2.12 14.00 3.25
CA GLY A 232 2.48 13.13 2.13
C GLY A 232 2.29 13.76 0.75
N HIS A 233 1.49 14.81 0.58
CA HIS A 233 1.40 15.60 -0.65
C HIS A 233 2.07 16.97 -0.52
N GLU A 234 1.99 17.63 0.63
CA GLU A 234 2.46 19.01 0.83
C GLU A 234 3.94 19.13 1.24
N VAL A 235 4.70 18.03 1.40
CA VAL A 235 6.12 18.06 1.80
C VAL A 235 6.97 17.09 0.98
N ASN A 236 7.99 17.59 0.28
CA ASN A 236 8.79 16.86 -0.70
C ASN A 236 9.35 15.50 -0.24
N ILE A 237 9.92 15.39 0.97
CA ILE A 237 10.47 14.10 1.46
C ILE A 237 9.37 13.06 1.77
N LEU A 238 8.17 13.52 2.13
CA LEU A 238 7.01 12.67 2.39
C LEU A 238 6.28 12.33 1.08
N TRP A 239 6.18 13.28 0.15
CA TRP A 239 5.75 13.03 -1.23
C TRP A 239 6.69 12.09 -1.97
N ALA A 240 8.01 12.16 -1.75
CA ALA A 240 8.94 11.14 -2.24
C ALA A 240 8.58 9.72 -1.76
N SER A 241 7.96 9.61 -0.58
CA SER A 241 7.44 8.36 -0.04
C SER A 241 6.01 8.04 -0.48
N HIS A 242 5.26 8.94 -1.12
CA HIS A 242 3.85 8.74 -1.47
C HIS A 242 3.55 8.78 -2.98
N VAL A 243 4.28 9.59 -3.75
CA VAL A 243 4.18 9.81 -5.21
C VAL A 243 4.02 8.54 -6.05
N VAL A 244 4.65 7.44 -5.63
CA VAL A 244 4.55 6.16 -6.31
C VAL A 244 3.10 5.66 -6.33
N HIS A 245 2.30 5.89 -5.30
CA HIS A 245 0.88 5.55 -5.24
C HIS A 245 0.07 6.24 -6.34
N HIS A 246 0.34 7.53 -6.56
CA HIS A 246 -0.31 8.36 -7.58
C HIS A 246 0.24 8.13 -9.01
N SER A 247 1.37 7.42 -9.15
CA SER A 247 2.02 7.24 -10.46
C SER A 247 1.27 6.34 -11.46
N SER A 248 0.17 5.69 -11.06
CA SER A 248 -0.66 4.85 -11.95
C SER A 248 -1.54 5.74 -12.83
N GLU A 249 -1.46 5.57 -14.15
CA GLU A 249 -2.27 6.34 -15.11
C GLU A 249 -3.63 5.67 -15.41
N TYR A 250 -3.85 4.50 -14.79
CA TYR A 250 -5.10 3.75 -14.73
C TYR A 250 -5.58 3.68 -13.27
N TYR A 251 -6.90 3.75 -13.05
CA TYR A 251 -7.46 3.80 -11.70
C TYR A 251 -8.45 2.65 -11.47
N ASN A 252 -8.03 1.70 -10.65
CA ASN A 252 -8.73 0.43 -10.41
C ASN A 252 -8.20 -0.22 -9.12
N LEU A 253 -8.77 -1.36 -8.72
CA LEU A 253 -8.44 -2.00 -7.45
C LEU A 253 -6.99 -2.48 -7.32
N SER A 254 -6.21 -2.53 -8.41
CA SER A 254 -4.76 -2.78 -8.32
C SER A 254 -3.98 -1.52 -7.91
N THR A 255 -4.49 -0.32 -8.19
CA THR A 255 -3.88 0.96 -7.78
C THR A 255 -3.80 1.09 -6.27
N ALA A 256 -4.79 0.57 -5.53
CA ALA A 256 -4.74 0.44 -4.06
C ALA A 256 -3.48 -0.29 -3.56
N LEU A 257 -2.99 -1.26 -4.33
CA LEU A 257 -1.81 -2.06 -4.00
C LEU A 257 -0.51 -1.42 -4.50
N ARG A 258 -0.54 -0.29 -5.22
CA ARG A 258 0.65 0.48 -5.57
C ARG A 258 1.17 1.23 -4.33
N GLN A 259 1.79 0.50 -3.43
CA GLN A 259 2.26 1.00 -2.14
C GLN A 259 3.78 1.27 -2.15
N THR A 260 4.19 2.25 -1.36
CA THR A 260 5.58 2.66 -1.22
C THR A 260 6.42 1.67 -0.40
N SER A 261 7.70 1.55 -0.73
CA SER A 261 8.69 0.86 0.12
C SER A 261 9.34 1.80 1.15
N THR A 262 9.16 3.12 1.08
CA THR A 262 9.84 4.11 1.94
C THR A 262 8.96 4.77 2.98
N GLY A 263 7.65 4.50 3.04
CA GLY A 263 6.73 5.11 4.02
C GLY A 263 7.12 4.90 5.49
N ALA A 264 7.86 3.84 5.80
CA ALA A 264 8.39 3.55 7.14
C ALA A 264 9.48 4.53 7.62
N LEU A 265 9.99 5.43 6.78
CA LEU A 265 11.02 6.41 7.16
C LEU A 265 10.48 7.44 8.17
N LEU A 266 9.33 8.05 7.88
CA LEU A 266 8.79 9.19 8.64
C LEU A 266 7.30 9.04 9.00
N GLY A 267 6.52 8.21 8.30
CA GLY A 267 5.06 8.12 8.50
C GLY A 267 4.63 7.67 9.90
N TRP A 268 5.49 6.94 10.62
CA TRP A 268 5.24 6.49 12.00
C TRP A 268 5.13 7.65 13.01
N ALA A 269 5.77 8.79 12.74
CA ALA A 269 5.80 9.93 13.66
C ALA A 269 4.41 10.53 13.89
N PHE A 270 3.55 10.54 12.87
CA PHE A 270 2.18 11.06 12.92
C PHE A 270 1.26 10.29 13.87
N TYR A 271 1.61 9.05 14.23
CA TYR A 271 0.80 8.21 15.13
C TYR A 271 1.27 8.27 16.59
N LEU A 272 2.44 8.87 16.89
CA LEU A 272 2.93 9.04 18.27
C LEU A 272 1.97 9.80 19.21
N PRO A 273 1.16 10.79 18.76
CA PRO A 273 0.14 11.39 19.62
C PRO A 273 -0.81 10.37 20.23
N LEU A 274 -1.11 9.26 19.55
CA LEU A 274 -1.95 8.18 20.07
C LEU A 274 -1.26 7.43 21.23
N ALA A 275 0.06 7.25 21.15
CA ALA A 275 0.85 6.65 22.24
C ALA A 275 0.84 7.56 23.49
N VAL A 276 1.01 8.87 23.30
CA VAL A 276 0.94 9.88 24.38
C VAL A 276 -0.47 9.96 24.97
N LEU A 277 -1.53 9.82 24.17
CA LEU A 277 -2.91 9.70 24.65
C LEU A 277 -3.23 8.35 25.33
N GLY A 278 -2.28 7.42 25.36
CA GLY A 278 -2.42 6.11 26.03
C GLY A 278 -3.16 5.05 25.22
N ILE A 279 -3.33 5.21 23.91
CA ILE A 279 -3.94 4.18 23.06
C ILE A 279 -3.02 2.95 22.99
N PRO A 280 -3.45 1.75 23.45
CA PRO A 280 -2.61 0.57 23.44
C PRO A 280 -2.17 0.18 22.03
N TRP A 281 -0.93 -0.28 21.87
CA TRP A 281 -0.37 -0.61 20.56
C TRP A 281 -1.16 -1.70 19.81
N GLN A 282 -1.84 -2.59 20.53
CA GLN A 282 -2.74 -3.58 19.93
C GLN A 282 -3.94 -2.91 19.25
N MET A 283 -4.49 -1.85 19.87
CA MET A 283 -5.54 -1.05 19.23
C MET A 283 -5.00 -0.38 17.97
N LEU A 284 -3.86 0.30 18.05
CA LEU A 284 -3.21 0.96 16.91
C LEU A 284 -3.10 0.03 15.70
N VAL A 285 -2.57 -1.18 15.92
CA VAL A 285 -2.38 -2.18 14.86
C VAL A 285 -3.72 -2.65 14.25
N ILE A 286 -4.76 -2.79 15.06
CA ILE A 286 -6.07 -3.25 14.61
C ILE A 286 -6.87 -2.14 13.92
N VAL A 287 -6.91 -0.93 14.47
CA VAL A 287 -7.62 0.20 13.82
C VAL A 287 -6.92 0.64 12.54
N GLY A 288 -5.58 0.60 12.50
CA GLY A 288 -4.82 0.85 11.28
C GLY A 288 -4.98 -0.25 10.22
N LEU A 289 -5.28 -1.49 10.63
CA LEU A 289 -5.68 -2.54 9.68
C LEU A 289 -7.10 -2.28 9.15
N ILE A 290 -8.05 -1.85 9.98
CA ILE A 290 -9.41 -1.51 9.55
C ILE A 290 -9.36 -0.37 8.52
N ASP A 291 -8.58 0.67 8.80
CA ASP A 291 -8.33 1.80 7.91
C ASP A 291 -7.70 1.37 6.57
N LEU A 292 -6.58 0.64 6.62
CA LEU A 292 -5.93 0.09 5.42
C LEU A 292 -6.87 -0.78 4.55
N LEU A 293 -7.72 -1.60 5.19
CA LEU A 293 -8.68 -2.44 4.48
C LEU A 293 -9.85 -1.62 3.91
N TYR A 294 -10.27 -0.55 4.58
CA TYR A 294 -11.28 0.39 4.05
C TYR A 294 -10.74 1.11 2.81
N GLN A 295 -9.51 1.61 2.86
CA GLN A 295 -8.92 2.34 1.73
C GLN A 295 -8.71 1.49 0.47
N TYR A 296 -8.82 0.15 0.55
CA TYR A 296 -8.75 -0.71 -0.64
C TYR A 296 -9.89 -0.45 -1.64
N TRP A 297 -11.15 -0.46 -1.19
CA TRP A 297 -12.31 -0.54 -2.10
C TRP A 297 -12.63 0.79 -2.80
N VAL A 298 -12.13 1.92 -2.29
CA VAL A 298 -12.32 3.24 -2.89
C VAL A 298 -11.58 3.42 -4.22
N HIS A 299 -10.60 2.56 -4.53
CA HIS A 299 -9.83 2.63 -5.78
C HIS A 299 -10.58 2.02 -6.97
N THR A 300 -11.59 2.72 -7.52
CA THR A 300 -12.32 2.23 -8.69
C THR A 300 -12.93 3.35 -9.55
N GLU A 301 -12.88 3.17 -10.88
CA GLU A 301 -13.68 3.94 -11.85
C GLU A 301 -15.11 3.40 -12.03
N LEU A 302 -15.45 2.21 -11.50
CA LEU A 302 -16.70 1.50 -11.81
C LEU A 302 -17.86 1.82 -10.86
N ILE A 303 -17.59 2.43 -9.70
CA ILE A 303 -18.60 2.90 -8.75
C ILE A 303 -18.65 4.43 -8.84
N GLY A 304 -19.78 4.98 -9.27
CA GLY A 304 -19.99 6.44 -9.34
C GLY A 304 -20.14 7.10 -7.97
N ARG A 305 -20.76 8.29 -7.96
CA ARG A 305 -21.13 9.02 -6.74
C ARG A 305 -22.16 8.24 -5.92
N LEU A 306 -22.03 8.24 -4.59
CA LEU A 306 -22.91 7.59 -3.62
C LEU A 306 -23.79 8.60 -2.84
N GLY A 307 -23.73 9.89 -3.20
CA GLY A 307 -24.65 10.93 -2.76
C GLY A 307 -24.38 11.40 -1.33
N VAL A 308 -25.17 10.93 -0.37
CA VAL A 308 -25.00 11.31 1.04
C VAL A 308 -23.72 10.68 1.62
N LEU A 309 -23.31 9.50 1.14
CA LEU A 309 -22.08 8.86 1.61
C LEU A 309 -20.83 9.67 1.23
N ASP A 310 -20.80 10.28 0.05
CA ASP A 310 -19.71 11.18 -0.44
C ASP A 310 -19.50 12.43 0.46
N ARG A 311 -20.40 12.65 1.43
CA ARG A 311 -20.38 13.77 2.38
C ARG A 311 -19.92 13.37 3.79
N ILE A 312 -19.87 12.08 4.10
CA ILE A 312 -19.57 11.52 5.42
C ILE A 312 -18.29 10.67 5.36
N LEU A 313 -18.22 9.79 4.36
CA LEU A 313 -17.13 8.86 4.13
C LEU A 313 -16.30 9.28 2.92
N VAL A 314 -15.06 8.83 2.88
CA VAL A 314 -14.27 8.79 1.65
C VAL A 314 -14.82 7.67 0.78
N THR A 315 -15.32 8.03 -0.39
CA THR A 315 -15.90 7.10 -1.37
C THR A 315 -15.02 7.03 -2.62
N PRO A 316 -15.29 6.10 -3.58
CA PRO A 316 -14.62 6.11 -4.86
C PRO A 316 -14.69 7.44 -5.61
N SER A 317 -15.74 8.24 -5.42
CA SER A 317 -15.85 9.57 -6.02
C SER A 317 -14.85 10.55 -5.42
N ASN A 318 -14.77 10.63 -4.09
CA ASN A 318 -13.80 11.50 -3.41
C ASN A 318 -12.35 11.08 -3.72
N HIS A 319 -12.09 9.77 -3.73
CA HIS A 319 -10.75 9.21 -3.95
C HIS A 319 -10.31 9.26 -5.43
N ARG A 320 -11.24 9.25 -6.40
CA ARG A 320 -10.91 9.60 -7.79
C ARG A 320 -10.42 11.03 -7.92
N VAL A 321 -11.07 11.99 -7.26
CA VAL A 321 -10.61 13.39 -7.25
C VAL A 321 -9.21 13.46 -6.65
N HIS A 322 -8.97 12.80 -5.51
CA HIS A 322 -7.67 12.73 -4.86
C HIS A 322 -6.53 12.18 -5.76
N HIS A 323 -6.83 11.16 -6.57
CA HIS A 323 -5.87 10.59 -7.52
C HIS A 323 -5.79 11.31 -8.87
N GLY A 324 -6.61 12.33 -9.09
CA GLY A 324 -6.65 13.08 -10.33
C GLY A 324 -5.45 14.03 -10.46
N GLN A 325 -4.95 14.17 -11.68
CA GLN A 325 -3.95 15.20 -12.01
C GLN A 325 -4.58 16.43 -12.70
N ASN A 326 -5.90 16.50 -12.87
CA ASN A 326 -6.61 17.72 -13.31
C ASN A 326 -6.32 18.89 -12.34
N ASP A 327 -6.38 20.14 -12.79
CA ASP A 327 -6.05 21.31 -11.94
C ASP A 327 -6.88 21.39 -10.66
N TYR A 328 -8.17 21.00 -10.72
CA TYR A 328 -9.04 21.03 -9.55
C TYR A 328 -8.81 19.88 -8.56
N CYS A 329 -8.15 18.80 -9.00
CA CYS A 329 -7.87 17.61 -8.20
C CYS A 329 -6.63 17.76 -7.30
N ILE A 330 -5.73 18.69 -7.62
CA ILE A 330 -4.45 18.83 -6.92
C ILE A 330 -4.68 19.25 -5.47
N ASP A 331 -4.03 18.51 -4.55
CA ASP A 331 -4.02 18.76 -3.12
C ASP A 331 -5.42 18.76 -2.46
N LYS A 332 -6.24 17.74 -2.82
CA LYS A 332 -7.62 17.54 -2.33
C LYS A 332 -7.85 16.16 -1.73
N ASN A 333 -8.86 16.07 -0.85
CA ASN A 333 -9.47 14.82 -0.36
C ASN A 333 -8.47 13.81 0.27
N TYR A 334 -7.80 14.21 1.35
CA TYR A 334 -6.76 13.42 2.04
C TYR A 334 -7.28 12.41 3.09
N GLY A 335 -8.57 12.40 3.43
CA GLY A 335 -9.12 11.46 4.43
C GLY A 335 -8.89 9.98 4.08
N GLY A 336 -8.86 9.10 5.08
CA GLY A 336 -8.76 7.64 4.88
C GLY A 336 -10.14 6.98 4.85
N ILE A 337 -10.89 7.14 5.95
CA ILE A 337 -12.27 6.67 6.12
C ILE A 337 -13.25 7.85 6.05
N LEU A 338 -12.99 8.94 6.78
CA LEU A 338 -13.93 10.07 6.89
C LEU A 338 -13.50 11.25 6.02
N ILE A 339 -14.43 11.75 5.19
CA ILE A 339 -14.24 13.00 4.44
C ILE A 339 -14.41 14.25 5.34
N LEU A 340 -14.67 14.04 6.64
CA LEU A 340 -14.85 15.07 7.65
C LEU A 340 -13.64 16.01 7.75
N TRP A 341 -12.43 15.44 7.75
CA TRP A 341 -11.20 16.20 7.94
C TRP A 341 -10.96 17.18 6.79
N ASP A 342 -11.20 16.75 5.55
CA ASP A 342 -11.11 17.62 4.38
C ASP A 342 -12.09 18.80 4.42
N ARG A 343 -13.28 18.60 5.00
CA ARG A 343 -14.26 19.67 5.20
C ARG A 343 -13.85 20.64 6.32
N LEU A 344 -13.25 20.13 7.40
CA LEU A 344 -12.77 20.94 8.53
C LEU A 344 -11.52 21.76 8.20
N PHE A 345 -10.63 21.22 7.36
CA PHE A 345 -9.33 21.81 7.04
C PHE A 345 -9.23 22.42 5.63
N GLY A 346 -10.34 22.51 4.90
CA GLY A 346 -10.45 23.25 3.63
C GLY A 346 -9.88 22.55 2.38
N THR A 347 -9.66 21.24 2.44
CA THR A 347 -9.08 20.43 1.35
C THR A 347 -10.12 19.58 0.60
N PHE A 348 -11.41 19.69 0.96
CA PHE A 348 -12.50 19.01 0.25
C PHE A 348 -12.73 19.60 -1.15
N GLU A 349 -12.84 18.71 -2.14
CA GLU A 349 -13.33 19.03 -3.49
C GLU A 349 -14.24 17.89 -3.98
N ASP A 350 -15.31 18.23 -4.69
CA ASP A 350 -16.30 17.26 -5.18
C ASP A 350 -15.99 16.83 -6.63
N GLU A 351 -16.42 15.63 -7.03
CA GLU A 351 -16.23 15.15 -8.40
C GLU A 351 -17.10 15.95 -9.37
N ARG A 352 -16.49 16.59 -10.37
CA ARG A 352 -17.17 17.51 -11.28
C ARG A 352 -17.89 16.75 -12.39
N ASP A 353 -19.19 16.94 -12.49
CA ASP A 353 -20.00 16.31 -13.53
C ASP A 353 -19.58 16.81 -14.93
N GLY A 354 -19.30 15.88 -15.84
CA GLY A 354 -18.90 16.18 -17.22
C GLY A 354 -17.40 16.43 -17.43
N GLU A 355 -16.61 16.60 -16.37
CA GLU A 355 -15.14 16.67 -16.47
C GLU A 355 -14.54 15.27 -16.22
N LYS A 356 -13.81 14.74 -17.21
CA LYS A 356 -13.15 13.44 -17.03
C LYS A 356 -11.86 13.62 -16.23
N ILE A 357 -11.78 12.93 -15.09
CA ILE A 357 -10.53 12.83 -14.32
C ILE A 357 -9.48 12.03 -15.10
N VAL A 358 -8.27 12.55 -15.13
CA VAL A 358 -7.06 11.91 -15.65
C VAL A 358 -6.17 11.56 -14.46
N TYR A 359 -5.62 10.35 -14.45
CA TYR A 359 -4.77 9.84 -13.36
C TYR A 359 -3.30 9.83 -13.74
N GLY A 360 -2.44 9.74 -12.73
CA GLY A 360 -0.99 9.82 -12.85
C GLY A 360 -0.44 11.02 -12.08
N ILE A 361 0.81 11.37 -12.36
CA ILE A 361 1.50 12.51 -11.74
C ILE A 361 1.92 13.52 -12.81
N ARG A 362 1.88 14.82 -12.47
CA ARG A 362 2.18 15.97 -13.36
C ARG A 362 3.49 15.83 -14.15
N LYS A 363 4.46 15.11 -13.59
CA LYS A 363 5.71 14.69 -14.25
C LYS A 363 5.69 13.16 -14.38
N PRO A 364 5.13 12.59 -15.48
CA PRO A 364 4.86 11.16 -15.56
C PRO A 364 6.10 10.28 -15.40
N LEU A 365 5.98 9.20 -14.61
CA LEU A 365 7.07 8.28 -14.27
C LEU A 365 7.71 7.60 -15.50
N LYS A 366 6.89 7.30 -16.54
CA LYS A 366 7.31 6.69 -17.82
C LYS A 366 8.17 5.42 -17.68
N SER A 367 7.90 4.61 -16.65
CA SER A 367 8.63 3.37 -16.36
C SER A 367 7.73 2.33 -15.70
N TYR A 368 8.04 1.06 -15.93
CA TYR A 368 7.42 -0.08 -15.22
C TYR A 368 8.32 -0.69 -14.15
N SER A 369 9.51 -0.11 -13.92
CA SER A 369 10.50 -0.60 -12.95
C SER A 369 10.05 -0.33 -11.50
N PRO A 370 9.86 -1.38 -10.67
CA PRO A 370 9.38 -1.22 -9.29
C PRO A 370 10.42 -0.58 -8.36
N ILE A 371 11.70 -0.60 -8.76
CA ILE A 371 12.78 0.10 -8.06
C ILE A 371 12.78 1.58 -8.44
N TRP A 372 12.69 1.90 -9.74
CA TRP A 372 12.69 3.29 -10.18
C TRP A 372 11.43 4.05 -9.70
N GLY A 373 10.26 3.42 -9.72
CA GLY A 373 9.04 4.02 -9.17
C GLY A 373 9.19 4.47 -7.70
N ASN A 374 9.93 3.72 -6.88
CA ASN A 374 10.23 4.09 -5.49
C ASN A 374 11.37 5.12 -5.34
N LEU A 375 12.23 5.31 -6.33
CA LEU A 375 13.46 6.12 -6.19
C LEU A 375 13.51 7.39 -7.05
N HIS A 376 12.69 7.50 -8.09
CA HIS A 376 12.77 8.58 -9.08
C HIS A 376 12.68 9.98 -8.43
N TYR A 377 11.73 10.18 -7.52
CA TYR A 377 11.52 11.47 -6.87
C TYR A 377 12.64 11.81 -5.86
N TYR A 378 13.13 10.82 -5.10
CA TYR A 378 14.33 11.01 -4.27
C TYR A 378 15.56 11.40 -5.11
N ALA A 379 15.71 10.82 -6.31
CA ALA A 379 16.78 11.18 -7.23
C ALA A 379 16.60 12.59 -7.82
N ASP A 380 15.37 13.05 -8.01
CA ASP A 380 15.05 14.43 -8.44
C ASP A 380 15.43 15.43 -7.34
N LEU A 381 14.90 15.24 -6.12
CA LEU A 381 15.23 16.06 -4.94
C LEU A 381 16.74 16.09 -4.66
N TRP A 382 17.45 14.97 -4.83
CA TRP A 382 18.90 14.94 -4.68
C TRP A 382 19.62 15.85 -5.69
N ARG A 383 19.21 15.83 -6.96
CA ARG A 383 19.84 16.67 -8.00
C ARG A 383 19.53 18.15 -7.77
N GLU A 384 18.31 18.49 -7.38
CA GLU A 384 17.90 19.85 -7.03
C GLU A 384 18.65 20.36 -5.79
N SER A 385 18.73 19.54 -4.73
CA SER A 385 19.53 19.81 -3.53
C SER A 385 21.03 20.00 -3.85
N VAL A 386 21.60 19.24 -4.77
CA VAL A 386 23.00 19.43 -5.20
C VAL A 386 23.18 20.73 -6.00
N ALA A 387 22.21 21.12 -6.83
CA ALA A 387 22.25 22.37 -7.60
C ALA A 387 22.00 23.64 -6.76
N ALA A 388 21.20 23.54 -5.69
CA ALA A 388 20.82 24.65 -4.83
C ALA A 388 22.02 25.35 -4.15
N GLN A 389 22.03 26.68 -4.09
CA GLN A 389 23.15 27.45 -3.53
C GLN A 389 23.00 27.66 -2.01
N GLY A 390 24.04 27.26 -1.26
CA GLY A 390 24.07 27.37 0.20
C GLY A 390 23.30 26.26 0.94
N TRP A 391 23.81 25.83 2.09
CA TRP A 391 23.31 24.64 2.81
C TRP A 391 21.83 24.71 3.20
N ARG A 392 21.30 25.91 3.52
CA ARG A 392 19.89 26.13 3.83
C ARG A 392 18.98 25.77 2.65
N ALA A 393 19.34 26.21 1.44
CA ALA A 393 18.57 25.88 0.25
C ALA A 393 18.66 24.37 -0.07
N LYS A 394 19.83 23.75 0.12
CA LYS A 394 20.00 22.30 -0.05
C LYS A 394 19.06 21.49 0.84
N VAL A 395 18.96 21.84 2.13
CA VAL A 395 18.00 21.21 3.07
C VAL A 395 16.57 21.60 2.72
N GLY A 396 16.34 22.86 2.34
CA GLY A 396 15.03 23.41 1.98
C GLY A 396 14.32 22.63 0.88
N VAL A 397 15.04 22.12 -0.12
CA VAL A 397 14.49 21.25 -1.19
C VAL A 397 13.73 20.04 -0.63
N TRP A 398 14.16 19.45 0.48
CA TRP A 398 13.56 18.24 1.05
C TRP A 398 12.29 18.52 1.87
N VAL A 399 12.13 19.74 2.37
CA VAL A 399 11.02 20.15 3.26
C VAL A 399 10.07 21.16 2.61
N ALA A 400 10.39 21.65 1.41
CA ALA A 400 9.49 22.44 0.59
C ALA A 400 8.28 21.60 0.12
N PRO A 401 7.15 22.24 -0.24
CA PRO A 401 6.09 21.58 -0.98
C PRO A 401 6.56 21.17 -2.40
N PRO A 402 5.88 20.23 -3.06
CA PRO A 402 6.10 19.95 -4.48
C PRO A 402 5.91 21.20 -5.33
N GLY A 403 6.91 21.51 -6.16
CA GLY A 403 7.01 22.79 -6.88
C GLY A 403 7.92 23.82 -6.20
N GLY A 404 8.23 23.64 -4.92
CA GLY A 404 9.14 24.48 -4.14
C GLY A 404 8.45 25.68 -3.47
N TRP A 405 9.24 26.49 -2.75
CA TRP A 405 8.78 27.74 -2.14
C TRP A 405 8.66 28.83 -3.21
N THR A 406 7.62 28.75 -4.03
CA THR A 406 7.34 29.67 -5.14
C THR A 406 5.90 30.17 -5.12
N ASP A 407 5.70 31.42 -5.51
CA ASP A 407 4.38 32.01 -5.80
C ASP A 407 4.00 31.85 -7.30
N GLU A 408 4.85 31.20 -8.11
CA GLU A 408 4.52 30.87 -9.49
C GLU A 408 3.33 29.89 -9.56
N PRO A 409 2.32 30.18 -10.39
CA PRO A 409 1.16 29.31 -10.51
C PRO A 409 1.56 27.96 -11.12
N ILE A 410 1.00 26.86 -10.59
CA ILE A 410 1.15 25.52 -11.16
C ILE A 410 0.69 25.57 -12.63
N ALA A 411 1.54 25.07 -13.53
CA ALA A 411 1.23 25.07 -14.96
C ALA A 411 -0.06 24.29 -15.25
N HIS A 412 -0.99 24.95 -15.95
CA HIS A 412 -2.29 24.39 -16.33
C HIS A 412 -2.14 23.05 -17.03
N PHE A 413 -2.87 22.04 -16.55
CA PHE A 413 -2.94 20.73 -17.19
C PHE A 413 -4.15 20.66 -18.12
N GLU A 414 -3.89 20.43 -19.41
CA GLU A 414 -4.91 20.24 -20.45
C GLU A 414 -5.20 18.73 -20.65
N PRO A 415 -6.32 18.20 -20.11
CA PRO A 415 -6.62 16.77 -20.14
C PRO A 415 -6.69 16.17 -21.55
N ALA A 416 -7.09 16.96 -22.55
CA ALA A 416 -7.22 16.49 -23.93
C ALA A 416 -5.86 16.14 -24.59
N THR A 417 -4.75 16.67 -24.06
CA THR A 417 -3.40 16.38 -24.58
C THR A 417 -2.73 15.17 -23.93
N PHE A 418 -3.28 14.66 -22.82
CA PHE A 418 -2.65 13.60 -22.06
C PHE A 418 -2.64 12.26 -22.81
N GLN A 419 -1.45 11.67 -22.93
CA GLN A 419 -1.27 10.33 -23.47
C GLN A 419 -0.64 9.41 -22.43
N ARG A 420 -1.35 8.32 -22.12
CA ARG A 420 -0.87 7.28 -21.21
C ARG A 420 0.44 6.67 -21.71
N TYR A 421 1.44 6.57 -20.85
CA TYR A 421 2.67 5.82 -21.07
C TYR A 421 2.33 4.37 -21.44
N THR A 422 2.54 4.03 -22.71
CA THR A 422 2.31 2.70 -23.25
C THR A 422 3.55 2.24 -24.00
N ARG A 423 4.38 1.42 -23.36
CA ARG A 423 5.43 0.67 -24.07
C ARG A 423 4.77 -0.35 -25.01
N GLN A 424 5.29 -0.49 -26.23
CA GLN A 424 4.82 -1.50 -27.19
C GLN A 424 5.24 -2.92 -26.79
N THR A 425 4.61 -3.44 -25.75
CA THR A 425 4.91 -4.77 -25.19
C THR A 425 3.95 -5.79 -25.81
N PRO A 426 4.43 -6.79 -26.59
CA PRO A 426 3.56 -7.72 -27.29
C PRO A 426 2.61 -8.46 -26.34
N ALA A 427 1.37 -8.71 -26.76
CA ALA A 427 0.35 -9.35 -25.92
C ALA A 427 0.81 -10.66 -25.27
N ALA A 428 1.62 -11.45 -25.98
CA ALA A 428 2.19 -12.69 -25.45
C ALA A 428 3.20 -12.47 -24.31
N MET A 429 3.95 -11.35 -24.31
CA MET A 429 4.84 -10.96 -23.21
C MET A 429 4.04 -10.46 -22.00
N ARG A 430 2.97 -9.68 -22.25
CA ARG A 430 2.05 -9.20 -21.20
C ARG A 430 1.42 -10.38 -20.44
N TRP A 431 0.89 -11.37 -21.17
CA TRP A 431 0.32 -12.58 -20.56
C TRP A 431 1.38 -13.49 -19.91
N TYR A 432 2.58 -13.58 -20.48
CA TYR A 432 3.69 -14.31 -19.86
C TYR A 432 4.06 -13.71 -18.50
N VAL A 433 4.22 -12.39 -18.42
CA VAL A 433 4.51 -11.69 -17.16
C VAL A 433 3.36 -11.86 -16.15
N ALA A 434 2.10 -11.74 -16.58
CA ALA A 434 0.95 -11.99 -15.71
C ALA A 434 0.95 -13.42 -15.13
N LEU A 435 1.33 -14.43 -15.92
CA LEU A 435 1.46 -15.81 -15.46
C LEU A 435 2.63 -16.00 -14.48
N GLN A 436 3.80 -15.42 -14.76
CA GLN A 436 4.93 -15.45 -13.82
C GLN A 436 4.59 -14.74 -12.50
N TYR A 437 3.84 -13.63 -12.56
CA TYR A 437 3.38 -12.92 -11.39
C TYR A 437 2.38 -13.74 -10.56
N ALA A 438 1.44 -14.45 -11.22
CA ALA A 438 0.53 -15.37 -10.53
C ALA A 438 1.26 -16.49 -9.78
N LEU A 439 2.44 -16.92 -10.27
CA LEU A 439 3.32 -17.88 -9.58
C LEU A 439 4.19 -17.25 -8.48
N LEU A 440 4.43 -15.93 -8.54
CA LEU A 440 5.11 -15.18 -7.48
C LEU A 440 4.22 -15.01 -6.24
N VAL A 441 2.90 -14.84 -6.42
CA VAL A 441 1.94 -14.62 -5.31
C VAL A 441 2.03 -15.69 -4.20
N PRO A 442 1.99 -17.01 -4.48
CA PRO A 442 2.17 -18.03 -3.44
C PRO A 442 3.50 -17.91 -2.68
N LEU A 443 4.58 -17.53 -3.37
CA LEU A 443 5.89 -17.33 -2.72
C LEU A 443 5.89 -16.12 -1.79
N VAL A 444 5.19 -15.05 -2.13
CA VAL A 444 4.99 -13.87 -1.26
C VAL A 444 4.13 -14.21 -0.05
N VAL A 445 3.01 -14.90 -0.25
CA VAL A 445 2.12 -15.34 0.83
C VAL A 445 2.87 -16.25 1.82
N HIS A 446 3.65 -17.20 1.29
CA HIS A 446 4.48 -18.09 2.11
C HIS A 446 5.53 -17.29 2.90
N PHE A 447 6.32 -16.44 2.24
CA PHE A 447 7.30 -15.56 2.90
C PHE A 447 6.67 -14.75 4.05
N LEU A 448 5.55 -14.05 3.79
CA LEU A 448 4.86 -13.23 4.80
C LEU A 448 4.25 -14.05 5.95
N GLY A 449 4.07 -15.36 5.77
CA GLY A 449 3.68 -16.30 6.81
C GLY A 449 4.84 -16.73 7.70
N ILE A 450 6.02 -16.97 7.13
CA ILE A 450 7.16 -17.58 7.84
C ILE A 450 8.28 -16.60 8.24
N VAL A 451 8.27 -15.34 7.77
CA VAL A 451 9.38 -14.39 7.95
C VAL A 451 9.80 -14.15 9.41
N LYS A 452 8.91 -14.40 10.38
CA LYS A 452 9.19 -14.32 11.82
C LYS A 452 9.75 -15.61 12.44
N ASP A 453 9.60 -16.73 11.75
CA ASP A 453 9.96 -18.08 12.21
C ASP A 453 11.30 -18.56 11.64
N ILE A 454 11.87 -17.86 10.65
CA ILE A 454 13.15 -18.19 10.01
C ILE A 454 14.27 -17.21 10.40
N PRO A 455 15.57 -17.61 10.33
CA PRO A 455 16.69 -16.70 10.54
C PRO A 455 16.64 -15.47 9.62
N THR A 456 17.07 -14.31 10.13
CA THR A 456 17.06 -13.04 9.37
C THR A 456 17.85 -13.13 8.06
N ALA A 457 18.94 -13.90 8.02
CA ALA A 457 19.71 -14.13 6.80
C ALA A 457 18.87 -14.83 5.72
N ASP A 458 18.14 -15.88 6.09
CA ASP A 458 17.27 -16.64 5.18
C ASP A 458 16.09 -15.79 4.71
N ALA A 459 15.49 -15.00 5.63
CA ALA A 459 14.46 -14.03 5.29
C ALA A 459 14.95 -12.99 4.26
N LEU A 460 16.18 -12.48 4.40
CA LEU A 460 16.78 -11.54 3.45
C LEU A 460 17.04 -12.18 2.08
N VAL A 461 17.51 -13.43 2.04
CA VAL A 461 17.69 -14.18 0.79
C VAL A 461 16.35 -14.39 0.09
N TYR A 462 15.30 -14.81 0.82
CA TYR A 462 13.96 -15.03 0.26
C TYR A 462 13.35 -13.72 -0.25
N ALA A 463 13.39 -12.64 0.55
CA ALA A 463 12.98 -11.31 0.10
C ALA A 463 13.74 -10.85 -1.15
N GLY A 464 15.05 -11.13 -1.22
CA GLY A 464 15.89 -10.89 -2.39
C GLY A 464 15.43 -11.62 -3.64
N VAL A 465 15.05 -12.90 -3.54
CA VAL A 465 14.48 -13.69 -4.67
C VAL A 465 13.16 -13.09 -5.16
N ILE A 466 12.28 -12.66 -4.24
CA ILE A 466 11.00 -12.03 -4.58
C ILE A 466 11.23 -10.67 -5.27
N ALA A 467 12.09 -9.83 -4.72
CA ALA A 467 12.43 -8.52 -5.30
C ALA A 467 13.12 -8.65 -6.67
N PHE A 468 14.06 -9.60 -6.81
CA PHE A 468 14.70 -9.90 -8.09
C PHE A 468 13.70 -10.38 -9.14
N THR A 469 12.69 -11.17 -8.74
CA THR A 469 11.59 -11.57 -9.62
C THR A 469 10.81 -10.35 -10.11
N ALA A 470 10.43 -9.44 -9.20
CA ALA A 470 9.71 -8.22 -9.56
C ALA A 470 10.50 -7.33 -10.54
N VAL A 471 11.82 -7.20 -10.35
CA VAL A 471 12.70 -6.43 -11.25
C VAL A 471 12.80 -7.10 -12.62
N ALA A 472 12.99 -8.42 -12.69
CA ALA A 472 13.08 -9.14 -13.96
C ALA A 472 11.78 -9.01 -14.78
N LEU A 473 10.62 -9.16 -14.12
CA LEU A 473 9.30 -9.01 -14.76
C LEU A 473 9.02 -7.56 -15.19
N GLY A 474 9.34 -6.56 -14.36
CA GLY A 474 9.25 -5.14 -14.73
C GLY A 474 10.10 -4.80 -15.96
N ALA A 475 11.34 -5.30 -16.01
CA ALA A 475 12.24 -5.08 -17.15
C ALA A 475 11.76 -5.73 -18.46
N LEU A 476 11.02 -6.85 -18.39
CA LEU A 476 10.34 -7.44 -19.55
C LEU A 476 9.17 -6.58 -20.04
N LEU A 477 8.39 -6.00 -19.12
CA LEU A 477 7.28 -5.09 -19.46
C LEU A 477 7.77 -3.79 -20.08
N GLU A 478 8.90 -3.27 -19.61
CA GLU A 478 9.59 -2.08 -20.13
C GLU A 478 10.35 -2.35 -21.44
N GLY A 479 10.54 -3.63 -21.79
CA GLY A 479 11.18 -4.06 -23.03
C GLY A 479 12.71 -3.88 -23.03
N LEU A 480 13.34 -3.88 -21.85
CA LEU A 480 14.77 -3.65 -21.71
C LEU A 480 15.58 -4.85 -22.26
N PRO A 481 16.66 -4.63 -23.02
CA PRO A 481 17.44 -5.71 -23.63
C PRO A 481 17.94 -6.77 -22.63
N TRP A 482 18.30 -6.32 -21.42
CA TRP A 482 18.77 -7.17 -20.32
C TRP A 482 17.65 -7.88 -19.54
N GLY A 483 16.39 -7.43 -19.61
CA GLY A 483 15.28 -8.02 -18.86
C GLY A 483 15.08 -9.51 -19.16
N ARG A 484 15.27 -9.91 -20.43
CA ARG A 484 15.24 -11.32 -20.85
C ARG A 484 16.37 -12.14 -20.24
N TRP A 485 17.57 -11.57 -20.10
CA TRP A 485 18.72 -12.26 -19.49
C TRP A 485 18.52 -12.45 -17.99
N LEU A 486 18.00 -11.44 -17.27
CA LEU A 486 17.64 -11.59 -15.87
C LEU A 486 16.52 -12.62 -15.67
N GLU A 487 15.49 -12.62 -16.52
CA GLU A 487 14.41 -13.61 -16.41
C GLU A 487 14.93 -15.04 -16.65
N MET A 488 15.76 -15.26 -17.67
CA MET A 488 16.37 -16.58 -17.88
C MET A 488 17.26 -17.00 -16.71
N LEU A 489 18.07 -16.08 -16.15
CA LEU A 489 18.88 -16.33 -14.96
C LEU A 489 18.00 -16.70 -13.75
N ARG A 490 16.91 -15.96 -13.53
CA ARG A 490 15.93 -16.22 -12.47
C ARG A 490 15.32 -17.61 -12.58
N LEU A 491 14.82 -17.96 -13.77
CA LEU A 491 14.19 -19.26 -14.03
C LEU A 491 15.17 -20.41 -13.84
N LEU A 492 16.41 -20.26 -14.31
CA LEU A 492 17.46 -21.26 -14.11
C LEU A 492 17.84 -21.41 -12.63
N ALA A 493 17.98 -20.30 -11.89
CA ALA A 493 18.29 -20.32 -10.46
C ALA A 493 17.17 -20.97 -9.64
N VAL A 494 15.92 -20.52 -9.80
CA VAL A 494 14.76 -21.09 -9.08
C VAL A 494 14.53 -22.55 -9.48
N GLY A 495 14.64 -22.86 -10.78
CA GLY A 495 14.52 -24.24 -11.28
C GLY A 495 15.61 -25.16 -10.71
N ALA A 496 16.86 -24.70 -10.62
CA ALA A 496 17.96 -25.45 -10.01
C ALA A 496 17.76 -25.66 -8.50
N VAL A 497 17.29 -24.65 -7.76
CA VAL A 497 16.98 -24.81 -6.33
C VAL A 497 15.88 -25.85 -6.12
N PHE A 498 14.74 -25.76 -6.83
CA PHE A 498 13.68 -26.76 -6.73
C PHE A 498 14.10 -28.15 -7.24
N ALA A 499 15.06 -28.25 -8.17
CA ALA A 499 15.60 -29.52 -8.63
C ALA A 499 16.52 -30.17 -7.58
N LEU A 500 17.42 -29.40 -6.96
CA LEU A 500 18.47 -29.90 -6.06
C LEU A 500 18.00 -30.05 -4.62
N LEU A 501 17.17 -29.12 -4.13
CA LEU A 501 16.73 -29.06 -2.73
C LEU A 501 15.23 -29.45 -2.63
N PRO A 502 14.84 -30.32 -1.67
CA PRO A 502 13.44 -30.58 -1.37
C PRO A 502 12.79 -29.48 -0.53
N ASP A 503 13.60 -28.73 0.23
CA ASP A 503 13.17 -27.65 1.10
C ASP A 503 13.22 -26.29 0.39
N TRP A 504 12.18 -25.48 0.59
CA TRP A 504 12.13 -24.08 0.25
C TRP A 504 11.75 -23.27 1.49
N PHE A 505 12.74 -22.91 2.31
CA PHE A 505 12.56 -22.15 3.55
C PHE A 505 11.55 -22.80 4.50
N GLY A 506 11.72 -24.09 4.78
CA GLY A 506 10.83 -24.91 5.61
C GLY A 506 9.65 -25.54 4.86
N PHE A 507 9.36 -25.11 3.63
CA PHE A 507 8.36 -25.78 2.79
C PHE A 507 8.97 -26.97 2.05
N GLN A 508 8.59 -28.19 2.47
CA GLN A 508 8.96 -29.44 1.80
C GLN A 508 8.14 -29.62 0.51
N ALA A 509 8.70 -29.19 -0.61
CA ALA A 509 8.02 -29.20 -1.90
C ALA A 509 7.84 -30.64 -2.44
N PRO A 510 6.60 -31.09 -2.72
CA PRO A 510 6.36 -32.42 -3.29
C PRO A 510 7.11 -32.64 -4.62
N VAL A 511 7.57 -33.86 -4.87
CA VAL A 511 8.34 -34.20 -6.10
C VAL A 511 7.62 -33.77 -7.38
N ALA A 512 6.28 -33.93 -7.43
CA ALA A 512 5.47 -33.48 -8.56
C ALA A 512 5.51 -31.95 -8.76
N LEU A 513 5.48 -31.16 -7.68
CA LEU A 513 5.59 -29.71 -7.74
C LEU A 513 7.00 -29.28 -8.18
N ARG A 514 8.04 -29.90 -7.62
CA ARG A 514 9.45 -29.66 -8.00
C ARG A 514 9.68 -29.93 -9.50
N ALA A 515 9.18 -31.05 -9.99
CA ALA A 515 9.21 -31.40 -11.42
C ALA A 515 8.42 -30.39 -12.28
N ALA A 516 7.23 -29.97 -11.85
CA ALA A 516 6.42 -28.99 -12.56
C ALA A 516 7.11 -27.62 -12.65
N VAL A 517 7.72 -27.14 -11.56
CA VAL A 517 8.50 -25.88 -11.53
C VAL A 517 9.70 -25.97 -12.47
N LEU A 518 10.44 -27.09 -12.46
CA LEU A 518 11.59 -27.29 -13.35
C LEU A 518 11.17 -27.32 -14.84
N VAL A 519 10.13 -28.09 -15.18
CA VAL A 519 9.60 -28.15 -16.56
C VAL A 519 9.11 -26.78 -17.02
N PHE A 520 8.39 -26.05 -16.17
CA PHE A 520 7.90 -24.71 -16.48
C PHE A 520 9.04 -23.69 -16.64
N ALA A 521 10.09 -23.78 -15.82
CA ALA A 521 11.28 -22.94 -15.93
C ALA A 521 12.02 -23.19 -17.26
N VAL A 522 12.29 -24.45 -17.60
CA VAL A 522 12.94 -24.83 -18.87
C VAL A 522 12.08 -24.42 -20.08
N ALA A 523 10.77 -24.67 -20.04
CA ALA A 523 9.86 -24.25 -21.11
C ALA A 523 9.83 -22.72 -21.29
N SER A 524 9.85 -21.97 -20.18
CA SER A 524 9.92 -20.50 -20.18
C SER A 524 11.23 -19.98 -20.79
N VAL A 525 12.37 -20.56 -20.42
CA VAL A 525 13.69 -20.22 -21.02
C VAL A 525 13.69 -20.50 -22.53
N VAL A 526 13.23 -21.68 -22.96
CA VAL A 526 13.13 -22.03 -24.40
C VAL A 526 12.21 -21.08 -25.15
N TRP A 527 11.08 -20.66 -24.55
CA TRP A 527 10.16 -19.70 -25.14
C TRP A 527 10.78 -18.30 -25.30
N LEU A 528 11.49 -17.81 -24.27
CA LEU A 528 12.21 -16.53 -24.31
C LEU A 528 13.30 -16.51 -25.38
N LEU A 529 14.08 -17.60 -25.50
CA LEU A 529 15.10 -17.76 -26.54
C LEU A 529 14.49 -17.74 -27.96
N ARG A 530 13.35 -18.41 -28.17
CA ARG A 530 12.66 -18.44 -29.48
C ARG A 530 12.08 -17.09 -29.90
N ARG A 531 11.77 -16.19 -28.96
CA ARG A 531 11.26 -14.83 -29.28
C ARG A 531 12.33 -13.79 -29.60
N ARG A 532 13.60 -14.21 -29.79
CA ARG A 532 14.72 -13.31 -30.15
C ARG A 532 14.54 -12.60 -31.50
N THR A 533 13.75 -13.15 -32.41
CA THR A 533 13.61 -12.71 -33.82
C THR A 533 12.70 -11.49 -34.06
N ALA A 534 11.84 -11.09 -33.11
CA ALA A 534 10.77 -10.11 -33.38
C ALA A 534 11.00 -8.68 -32.85
N LEU A 535 12.01 -8.46 -32.00
CA LEU A 535 12.23 -7.17 -31.31
C LEU A 535 13.56 -6.48 -31.69
N GLY A 536 14.25 -6.97 -32.73
CA GLY A 536 15.54 -6.45 -33.18
C GLY A 536 15.47 -5.39 -34.29
N GLN A 537 14.27 -4.90 -34.67
CA GLN A 537 14.07 -4.05 -35.85
C GLN A 537 13.44 -2.67 -35.56
N VAL A 538 13.31 -2.25 -34.29
CA VAL A 538 12.73 -0.94 -33.92
C VAL A 538 13.72 -0.11 -33.09
N ALA A 539 15.00 -0.21 -33.45
CA ALA A 539 16.09 0.59 -32.89
C ALA A 539 17.16 0.83 -33.98
N ALA A 540 16.79 1.67 -34.95
CA ALA A 540 17.65 2.35 -35.90
C ALA A 540 17.08 3.76 -36.07
#